data_AF-A0A6G2QU94-F1
#
_entry.id   AF-A0A6G2QU94-F1
#
_cell.length_a   1.000
_cell.length_b   1.000
_cell.length_c   1.000
_cell.angle_alpha   90.00
_cell.angle_beta   90.00
_cell.angle_gamma   90.00
#
_symmetry.space_group_name_H-M   'P 1'
#
loop_
_entity.id
_entity.type
_entity.pdbx_description
1 polymer ?
#
loop_
_entity_poly.entity_id
_entity_poly.type
_entity_poly.pdbx_seq_one_letter_code
_entity_poly.pdbx_strand_id
1 'polypeptide(L)'
;ASTADIPEGGGKVFADRKVVVTQPTAGEFKAFSATCTHQGCAVKSIADGLINCPCHNSNFSIADGSVKSGPATRPLPSVEITVSGDSITLA
;
A
#
# COMPACT_ATOMS: atom_id res chain seq x y z
N ALA A 1 -2.78 -9.47 9.65
CA ALA A 1 -1.86 -8.49 10.27
C ALA A 1 -2.56 -7.87 11.46
N SER A 2 -1.81 -7.33 12.44
CA SER A 2 -2.43 -6.51 13.48
C SER A 2 -2.63 -5.08 12.97
N THR A 3 -3.66 -4.37 13.42
CA THR A 3 -3.81 -2.92 13.19
C THR A 3 -2.62 -2.13 13.73
N ALA A 4 -2.03 -2.56 14.83
CA ALA A 4 -0.84 -1.95 15.44
C ALA A 4 0.43 -2.10 14.58
N ASP A 5 0.45 -3.02 13.60
CA ASP A 5 1.56 -3.15 12.65
C ASP A 5 1.60 -2.00 11.62
N ILE A 6 0.51 -1.25 11.48
CA ILE A 6 0.30 -0.28 10.39
C ILE A 6 0.16 1.12 11.01
N PRO A 7 1.22 1.95 10.98
CA PRO A 7 1.17 3.28 11.58
C PRO A 7 0.30 4.24 10.78
N GLU A 8 -0.30 5.23 11.46
CA GLU A 8 -1.02 6.34 10.82
C GLU A 8 -0.10 7.14 9.89
N GLY A 9 -0.62 7.54 8.73
CA GLY A 9 0.15 8.16 7.66
C GLY A 9 1.11 7.21 6.94
N GLY A 10 1.09 5.91 7.27
CA GLY A 10 2.07 4.93 6.82
C GLY A 10 1.46 3.62 6.33
N GLY A 11 2.29 2.57 6.33
CA GLY A 11 1.91 1.26 5.83
C GLY A 11 2.98 0.20 6.02
N LYS A 12 2.62 -1.06 5.71
CA LYS A 12 3.50 -2.22 5.75
C LYS A 12 3.33 -3.05 4.49
N VAL A 13 4.45 -3.49 3.92
CA VAL A 13 4.47 -4.40 2.77
C VAL A 13 4.54 -5.85 3.25
N PHE A 14 3.58 -6.66 2.83
CA PHE A 14 3.52 -8.11 3.02
C PHE A 14 4.02 -8.77 1.74
N ALA A 15 5.33 -8.94 1.64
CA ALA A 15 6.00 -9.37 0.41
C ALA A 15 5.60 -10.78 -0.04
N ASP A 16 5.38 -11.69 0.91
CA ASP A 16 4.90 -13.06 0.68
C ASP A 16 3.51 -13.09 0.04
N ARG A 17 2.67 -12.08 0.33
CA ARG A 17 1.32 -11.93 -0.23
C ARG A 17 1.24 -11.00 -1.42
N LYS A 18 2.33 -10.28 -1.74
CA LYS A 18 2.36 -9.18 -2.71
C LYS A 18 1.27 -8.14 -2.43
N VAL A 19 1.08 -7.80 -1.15
CA VAL A 19 0.11 -6.80 -0.69
C VAL A 19 0.82 -5.73 0.12
N VAL A 20 0.38 -4.48 0.01
CA VAL A 20 0.72 -3.40 0.94
C VAL A 20 -0.55 -2.96 1.64
N VAL A 21 -0.51 -2.88 2.98
CA VAL A 21 -1.60 -2.33 3.80
C VAL A 21 -1.17 -0.98 4.32
N THR A 22 -2.03 0.02 4.23
CA THR A 22 -1.78 1.39 4.63
C THR A 22 -2.82 1.89 5.63
N GLN A 23 -2.47 2.91 6.40
CA GLN A 23 -3.39 3.64 7.27
C GLN A 23 -3.27 5.15 7.00
N PRO A 24 -4.04 5.71 6.04
CA PRO A 24 -3.97 7.13 5.68
C PRO A 24 -4.37 8.06 6.83
N THR A 25 -5.41 7.68 7.55
CA THR A 25 -5.93 8.35 8.75
C THR A 25 -6.13 7.32 9.86
N ALA A 26 -6.05 7.72 11.13
CA ALA A 26 -6.18 6.80 12.26
C ALA A 26 -7.42 5.89 12.15
N GLY A 27 -7.21 4.57 12.17
CA GLY A 27 -8.26 3.56 12.11
C GLY A 27 -8.81 3.26 10.72
N GLU A 28 -8.41 4.01 9.68
CA GLU A 28 -8.79 3.72 8.30
C GLU A 28 -7.70 2.87 7.63
N PHE A 29 -8.00 1.60 7.33
CA PHE A 29 -7.07 0.72 6.65
C PHE A 29 -7.45 0.54 5.18
N LYS A 30 -6.44 0.59 4.30
CA LYS A 30 -6.55 0.24 2.88
C LYS A 30 -5.55 -0.84 2.54
N ALA A 31 -5.82 -1.60 1.49
CA ALA A 31 -4.84 -2.51 0.93
C ALA A 31 -4.79 -2.41 -0.59
N PHE A 32 -3.57 -2.58 -1.12
CA PHE A 32 -3.30 -2.53 -2.54
C PHE A 32 -2.31 -3.64 -2.92
N SER A 33 -2.24 -3.95 -4.21
CA SER A 33 -1.16 -4.77 -4.74
C SER A 33 0.18 -4.12 -4.43
N ALA A 34 1.13 -4.92 -3.93
CA ALA A 34 2.52 -4.50 -3.79
C ALA A 34 3.28 -4.55 -5.13
N THR A 35 2.59 -4.78 -6.24
CA THR A 35 3.17 -4.86 -7.59
C THR A 35 2.98 -3.53 -8.31
N CYS A 36 4.08 -2.83 -8.58
CA CYS A 36 4.10 -1.59 -9.33
C CYS A 36 3.51 -1.78 -10.73
N THR A 37 2.58 -0.91 -11.11
CA THR A 37 1.88 -0.96 -12.40
C THR A 37 2.71 -0.51 -13.61
N HIS A 38 3.93 -0.01 -13.39
CA HIS A 38 4.84 0.31 -14.49
C HIS A 38 5.36 -0.95 -15.19
N GLN A 39 6.13 -1.77 -14.47
CA GLN A 39 6.81 -2.96 -15.02
C GLN A 39 6.79 -4.17 -14.06
N GLY A 40 5.97 -4.13 -13.01
CA GLY A 40 5.77 -5.27 -12.12
C GLY A 40 6.78 -5.41 -10.97
N CYS A 41 7.65 -4.42 -10.74
CA CYS A 41 8.51 -4.41 -9.54
C CYS A 41 7.70 -4.40 -8.24
N ALA A 42 8.23 -5.00 -7.19
CA ALA A 42 7.65 -4.86 -5.85
C ALA A 42 7.86 -3.43 -5.31
N VAL A 43 6.84 -2.82 -4.74
CA VAL A 43 6.97 -1.64 -3.88
C VAL A 43 7.69 -2.03 -2.58
N LYS A 44 8.42 -1.10 -1.96
CA LYS A 44 9.34 -1.45 -0.86
C LYS A 44 9.23 -0.57 0.37
N SER A 45 8.85 0.70 0.25
CA SER A 45 8.75 1.60 1.38
C SER A 45 7.47 2.41 1.35
N ILE A 46 7.05 2.86 2.52
CA ILE A 46 5.97 3.81 2.70
C ILE A 46 6.54 4.99 3.48
N ALA A 47 6.43 6.19 2.94
CA ALA A 47 6.91 7.43 3.57
C ALA A 47 6.11 8.62 3.03
N ASP A 48 5.85 9.63 3.86
CA ASP A 48 5.21 10.88 3.45
C ASP A 48 3.84 10.71 2.75
N GLY A 49 3.06 9.71 3.17
CA GLY A 49 1.79 9.39 2.53
C GLY A 49 1.91 8.69 1.17
N LEU A 50 3.10 8.17 0.83
CA LEU A 50 3.40 7.55 -0.45
C LEU A 50 3.91 6.11 -0.29
N ILE A 51 3.41 5.22 -1.15
CA ILE A 51 3.92 3.88 -1.42
C ILE A 51 4.95 4.00 -2.55
N ASN A 52 6.18 3.55 -2.31
CA ASN A 52 7.32 3.83 -3.18
C ASN A 52 7.83 2.57 -3.90
N CYS A 53 7.95 2.66 -5.22
CA CYS A 53 8.63 1.67 -6.05
C CYS A 53 10.07 2.12 -6.34
N PRO A 54 11.10 1.38 -5.89
CA PRO A 54 12.49 1.82 -6.02
C PRO A 54 13.09 1.60 -7.42
N CYS A 55 12.44 0.84 -8.30
CA CYS A 55 13.03 0.50 -9.60
C CYS A 55 13.21 1.73 -10.50
N HIS A 56 12.20 2.60 -10.54
CA HIS A 56 12.17 3.78 -11.42
C HIS A 56 11.49 4.98 -10.75
N ASN A 57 11.39 4.96 -9.42
CA ASN A 57 10.80 6.02 -8.60
C ASN A 57 9.33 6.36 -8.89
N SER A 58 8.51 5.34 -9.19
CA SER A 58 7.06 5.53 -9.16
C SER A 58 6.55 5.61 -7.73
N ASN A 59 5.70 6.58 -7.45
CA ASN A 59 5.08 6.80 -6.14
C ASN A 59 3.56 6.70 -6.28
N PHE A 60 2.93 6.09 -5.28
CA PHE A 60 1.48 5.93 -5.22
C PHE A 60 0.96 6.45 -3.89
N SER A 61 -0.25 7.01 -3.89
CA SER A 61 -0.93 7.46 -2.68
C SER A 61 -1.26 6.30 -1.74
N ILE A 62 -1.02 6.48 -0.44
CA ILE A 62 -1.49 5.51 0.56
C ILE A 62 -3.02 5.52 0.72
N ALA A 63 -3.70 6.59 0.30
CA ALA A 63 -5.14 6.77 0.51
C ALA A 63 -6.00 6.00 -0.49
N ASP A 64 -5.53 5.89 -1.73
CA ASP A 64 -6.33 5.37 -2.85
C ASP A 64 -5.50 4.63 -3.91
N GLY A 65 -4.18 4.48 -3.72
CA GLY A 65 -3.29 3.83 -4.68
C GLY A 65 -3.05 4.64 -5.96
N SER A 66 -3.58 5.87 -6.06
CA SER A 66 -3.40 6.75 -7.22
C SER A 66 -1.93 7.06 -7.48
N VAL A 67 -1.55 7.21 -8.75
CA VAL A 67 -0.20 7.62 -9.12
C VAL A 67 0.05 9.05 -8.64
N LYS A 68 1.15 9.25 -7.92
CA LYS A 68 1.65 10.58 -7.52
C LYS A 68 2.92 10.98 -8.27
N SER A 69 3.70 10.00 -8.70
CA SER A 69 4.87 10.20 -9.56
C SER A 69 5.08 9.00 -10.47
N GLY A 70 5.44 9.28 -11.73
CA GLY A 70 5.68 8.27 -12.76
C GLY A 70 7.03 7.56 -12.61
N PRO A 71 7.36 6.61 -13.50
CA PRO A 71 6.76 6.36 -14.82
C PRO A 71 5.45 5.55 -14.83
N ALA A 72 4.98 5.00 -13.70
CA ALA A 72 3.66 4.37 -13.65
C ALA A 72 2.55 5.36 -14.06
N THR A 73 1.57 4.90 -14.83
CA THR A 73 0.43 5.72 -15.28
C THR A 73 -0.92 5.21 -14.78
N ARG A 74 -0.92 4.09 -14.05
CA ARG A 74 -2.12 3.43 -13.52
C ARG A 74 -2.01 3.27 -11.99
N PRO A 75 -3.11 3.40 -11.25
CA PRO A 75 -3.11 3.22 -9.81
C PRO A 75 -2.73 1.78 -9.42
N LEU A 76 -2.23 1.59 -8.20
CA LEU A 76 -2.12 0.24 -7.64
C LEU A 76 -3.53 -0.35 -7.51
N PRO A 77 -3.77 -1.59 -7.99
CA PRO A 77 -5.04 -2.26 -7.77
C PRO A 77 -5.35 -2.39 -6.27
N SER A 78 -6.57 -2.05 -5.88
CA SER A 78 -7.07 -2.28 -4.52
C SER A 78 -7.17 -3.78 -4.22
N VAL A 79 -6.93 -4.14 -2.97
CA VAL A 79 -7.12 -5.49 -2.44
C VAL A 79 -8.15 -5.38 -1.33
N GLU A 80 -9.19 -6.21 -1.38
CA GLU A 80 -10.21 -6.21 -0.33
C GLU A 80 -9.63 -6.77 0.98
N ILE A 81 -9.94 -6.09 2.08
CA ILE A 81 -9.56 -6.49 3.43
C ILE A 81 -10.76 -6.37 4.35
N THR A 82 -10.79 -7.22 5.36
CA THR A 82 -11.68 -7.11 6.51
C THR A 82 -10.87 -6.69 7.73
N VAL A 83 -11.39 -5.71 8.47
CA VAL A 83 -10.85 -5.29 9.76
C VAL A 83 -11.85 -5.70 10.84
N SER A 84 -11.39 -6.43 11.85
CA SER A 84 -12.22 -6.92 12.96
C SER A 84 -11.44 -6.79 14.26
N GLY A 85 -11.79 -5.77 15.06
CA GLY A 85 -10.98 -5.35 16.19
C GLY A 85 -9.57 -4.99 15.73
N ASP A 86 -8.58 -5.66 16.30
CA ASP A 86 -7.16 -5.43 15.98
C ASP A 86 -6.63 -6.32 14.85
N SER A 87 -7.49 -7.11 14.20
CA SER A 87 -7.09 -8.03 13.13
C SER A 87 -7.46 -7.51 11.75
N ILE A 88 -6.50 -7.59 10.83
CA ILE A 88 -6.65 -7.31 9.40
C ILE A 88 -6.43 -8.61 8.62
N THR A 89 -7.43 -9.00 7.84
CA THR A 89 -7.37 -10.17 6.95
C THR A 89 -7.68 -9.77 5.52
N LEU A 90 -7.08 -10.45 4.54
CA LEU A 90 -7.56 -10.38 3.16
C LEU A 90 -8.98 -10.97 3.09
N ALA A 91 -9.84 -10.37 2.28
CA ALA A 91 -11.19 -10.88 2.04
C ALA A 91 -11.18 -12.15 1.17
#